data_AF-A0A4R0G3T7-F1
#
_entry.id   AF-A0A4R0G3T7-F1
#
_cell.length_a   1.000
_cell.length_b   1.000
_cell.length_c   1.000
_cell.angle_alpha   90.00
_cell.angle_beta   90.00
_cell.angle_gamma   90.00
#
_symmetry.space_group_name_H-M   'P 1'
#
loop_
_entity.id
_entity.type
_entity.pdbx_description
1 polymer ?
#
loop_
_entity_poly.entity_id
_entity_poly.type
_entity_poly.pdbx_seq_one_letter_code
_entity_poly.pdbx_strand_id
1 'polypeptide(L)'
;MRAMAQWLLTTGDTRLHRTQQAGLEGNTWVTSDCLGDAHVFAPLAEGDGVALRRAGRGGGIVAYGQVEAVVSAHSDPPESRFERCSPHQVTVMFDELFLDRPIEREWLRAATAPASYAFASTRRGSRRPVEISDAAWRAIVRIAPEDREIWWPARWDIAVGTVVSRTDLYLVFGGQKAATVSDSESTPNTFIFTTLSPADAASSWSDDGAFLVTGAAETDMGISYANDAVAKHVRRGRPLRVFRNSRGRCTYLGEFVVDQAKPVERWVMTGRERVVADPFSRRGPGRRKELTAPIFRLFPRGPIASLQPGPTRRQQRLRVSVKLGRHTAGSASDGAPGPEQPVGEPQSASMASVTAAVERLLAVLRTDPAAADAFAETDAAALLADLLERRMRWAAIAELRELIDDPRSRENALQRVLERNTWMFGGFYIGKSARRKLTLREQLDIPLIRADGSLHGVELKTARIKDLVVRHYDRLIVGPSVNEAVGQVINYLDHLDQQQAIIQSDLEVDCRRAAMTVVIGHPRYVACGASAAEVAETIRSYNTHLTRVQVMTYKDLLDSAERALQLAQA
;
A
#
# COMPACT_ATOMS: atom_id res chain seq x y z
N MET A 1 31.10 22.29 24.30
CA MET A 1 30.38 21.11 23.76
C MET A 1 28.97 21.54 23.43
N ARG A 2 28.51 21.33 22.20
CA ARG A 2 27.09 21.52 21.83
C ARG A 2 26.28 20.46 22.60
N ALA A 3 25.14 20.84 23.18
CA ALA A 3 24.24 19.88 23.79
C ALA A 3 23.71 18.92 22.70
N MET A 4 23.65 17.61 22.98
CA MET A 4 23.15 16.63 22.01
C MET A 4 21.70 16.95 21.68
N ALA A 5 21.42 17.19 20.40
CA ALA A 5 20.08 17.43 19.92
C ALA A 5 19.40 16.10 19.59
N GLN A 6 18.07 16.13 19.49
CA GLN A 6 17.26 14.95 19.21
C GLN A 6 16.43 15.22 17.95
N TRP A 7 16.46 14.30 16.99
CA TRP A 7 15.90 14.52 15.66
C TRP A 7 14.91 13.44 15.27
N LEU A 8 13.84 13.84 14.60
CA LEU A 8 12.88 12.97 13.97
C LEU A 8 13.12 12.95 12.45
N LEU A 9 13.63 11.82 11.95
CA LEU A 9 13.71 11.54 10.53
C LEU A 9 12.37 11.00 10.02
N THR A 10 11.98 11.34 8.80
CA THR A 10 10.83 10.71 8.14
C THR A 10 11.26 9.84 6.98
N THR A 11 10.59 8.70 6.84
CA THR A 11 10.79 7.82 5.68
C THR A 11 10.50 8.63 4.41
N GLY A 12 11.51 8.78 3.57
CA GLY A 12 11.36 9.40 2.26
C GLY A 12 10.38 8.60 1.41
N ASP A 13 9.41 9.25 0.77
CA ASP A 13 8.78 8.68 -0.41
C ASP A 13 9.84 8.83 -1.51
N THR A 14 10.64 7.80 -1.75
CA THR A 14 11.61 7.80 -2.86
C THR A 14 10.86 7.65 -4.18
N ARG A 15 10.03 8.65 -4.50
CA ARG A 15 9.76 9.01 -5.88
C ARG A 15 11.11 9.35 -6.47
N LEU A 16 11.69 8.41 -7.22
CA LEU A 16 12.96 8.62 -7.89
C LEU A 16 12.80 9.81 -8.84
N HIS A 17 13.43 10.92 -8.48
CA HIS A 17 14.05 11.73 -9.51
C HIS A 17 15.01 10.80 -10.25
N ARG A 18 14.83 10.73 -11.57
CA ARG A 18 15.71 10.04 -12.51
C ARG A 18 17.04 10.80 -12.54
N THR A 19 17.83 10.76 -11.47
CA THR A 19 19.24 11.12 -11.52
C THR A 19 19.99 9.85 -11.94
N GLN A 20 20.41 9.87 -13.20
CA GLN A 20 21.48 9.02 -13.70
C GLN A 20 22.70 9.16 -12.77
N GLN A 21 23.32 8.01 -12.43
CA GLN A 21 24.53 7.85 -11.60
C GLN A 21 24.32 8.23 -10.11
N ALA A 22 24.62 7.42 -9.09
CA ALA A 22 25.55 6.32 -8.94
C ALA A 22 25.05 5.35 -7.83
N GLY A 23 25.22 4.03 -8.02
CA GLY A 23 25.22 3.04 -6.94
C GLY A 23 23.93 2.80 -6.14
N LEU A 24 23.90 1.64 -5.47
CA LEU A 24 23.01 1.41 -4.34
C LEU A 24 23.69 2.00 -3.10
N GLU A 25 23.50 3.30 -2.84
CA GLU A 25 24.03 3.96 -1.65
C GLU A 25 23.23 3.52 -0.42
N GLY A 26 23.87 2.80 0.50
CA GLY A 26 23.17 2.11 1.57
C GLY A 26 22.98 2.93 2.86
N ASN A 27 23.95 3.73 3.33
CA ASN A 27 23.92 4.24 4.71
C ASN A 27 23.72 5.76 4.89
N THR A 28 23.72 6.52 3.79
CA THR A 28 23.78 7.98 3.88
C THR A 28 22.40 8.63 3.87
N TRP A 29 22.13 9.44 4.89
CA TRP A 29 20.91 10.22 5.04
C TRP A 29 21.15 11.67 4.63
N VAL A 30 20.50 12.09 3.54
CA VAL A 30 20.44 13.50 3.16
C VAL A 30 19.45 14.22 4.07
N THR A 31 19.94 15.23 4.78
CA THR A 31 19.20 15.99 5.81
C THR A 31 19.06 17.48 5.46
N SER A 32 19.47 17.85 4.24
CA SER A 32 19.25 19.15 3.64
C SER A 32 18.24 19.09 2.49
N ASP A 33 17.61 20.24 2.22
CA ASP A 33 16.67 20.44 1.13
C ASP A 33 16.97 21.80 0.48
N CYS A 34 17.66 21.76 -0.68
CA CYS A 34 18.00 22.92 -1.48
C CYS A 34 17.02 23.02 -2.65
N LEU A 35 16.18 24.06 -2.67
CA LEU A 35 15.24 24.35 -3.77
C LEU A 35 15.51 25.76 -4.31
N GLY A 36 16.22 25.85 -5.44
CA GLY A 36 16.70 27.14 -5.97
C GLY A 36 17.67 27.79 -4.99
N ASP A 37 17.47 29.08 -4.69
CA ASP A 37 18.30 29.85 -3.76
C ASP A 37 17.94 29.60 -2.28
N ALA A 38 16.88 28.81 -2.00
CA ALA A 38 16.47 28.48 -0.64
C ALA A 38 17.20 27.21 -0.15
N HIS A 39 18.17 27.41 0.72
CA HIS A 39 18.92 26.34 1.38
C HIS A 39 18.42 26.15 2.82
N VAL A 40 17.77 25.02 3.10
CA VAL A 40 17.35 24.66 4.46
C VAL A 40 17.97 23.32 4.82
N PHE A 41 18.77 23.28 5.88
CA PHE A 41 19.37 22.05 6.39
C PHE A 41 19.19 21.92 7.90
N ALA A 42 19.08 20.68 8.38
CA ALA A 42 19.15 20.38 9.80
C ALA A 42 20.60 20.06 10.17
N PRO A 43 21.24 20.79 11.11
CA PRO A 43 22.64 20.62 11.47
C PRO A 43 22.82 19.42 12.41
N LEU A 44 22.50 18.21 11.95
CA LEU A 44 22.73 16.98 12.69
C LEU A 44 24.23 16.81 12.91
N ALA A 45 24.61 16.58 14.16
CA ALA A 45 25.98 16.31 14.57
C ALA A 45 26.13 14.87 15.04
N GLU A 46 27.37 14.37 15.01
CA GLU A 46 27.73 13.08 15.60
C GLU A 46 27.28 13.00 17.07
N GLY A 47 26.64 11.89 17.44
CA GLY A 47 26.07 11.65 18.76
C GLY A 47 24.66 12.21 18.98
N ASP A 48 24.11 13.02 18.06
CA ASP A 48 22.71 13.45 18.15
C ASP A 48 21.78 12.23 18.08
N GLY A 49 20.73 12.20 18.90
CA GLY A 49 19.77 11.10 18.87
C GLY A 49 18.78 11.24 17.72
N VAL A 50 18.36 10.11 17.17
CA VAL A 50 17.59 10.03 15.93
C VAL A 50 16.46 9.02 16.09
N ALA A 51 15.24 9.44 15.81
CA ALA A 51 14.07 8.56 15.67
C ALA A 51 13.62 8.51 14.22
N LEU A 52 13.33 7.31 13.70
CA LEU A 52 12.80 7.14 12.34
C LEU A 52 11.29 6.97 12.35
N ARG A 53 10.59 7.87 11.65
CA ARG A 53 9.14 7.83 11.46
C ARG A 53 8.77 7.28 10.08
N ARG A 54 8.00 6.20 10.05
CA ARG A 54 7.32 5.70 8.85
C ARG A 54 5.99 6.42 8.63
N ALA A 55 5.79 7.01 7.45
CA ALA A 55 4.53 7.63 7.07
C ALA A 55 3.55 6.63 6.43
N GLY A 56 2.24 6.86 6.56
CA GLY A 56 1.18 6.04 5.95
C GLY A 56 0.41 5.16 6.93
N ARG A 57 -0.35 4.18 6.41
CA ARG A 57 -1.14 3.22 7.22
C ARG A 57 -0.19 2.29 8.00
N GLY A 58 -0.48 2.06 9.28
CA GLY A 58 0.44 1.33 10.18
C GLY A 58 1.79 2.04 10.36
N GLY A 59 1.83 3.36 10.13
CA GLY A 59 3.00 4.21 10.34
C GLY A 59 3.15 4.66 11.80
N GLY A 60 4.30 5.22 12.13
CA GLY A 60 4.69 5.55 13.49
C GLY A 60 6.21 5.65 13.59
N ILE A 61 6.75 5.79 14.80
CA ILE A 61 8.19 5.59 15.02
C ILE A 61 8.47 4.11 14.90
N VAL A 62 9.44 3.76 14.06
CA VAL A 62 9.80 2.38 13.73
C VAL A 62 11.25 2.05 14.07
N ALA A 63 12.05 3.04 14.44
CA ALA A 63 13.43 2.85 14.87
C ALA A 63 13.90 4.06 15.68
N TYR A 64 14.92 3.87 16.50
CA TYR A 64 15.65 4.95 17.15
C TYR A 64 17.13 4.58 17.34
N GLY A 65 17.99 5.59 17.44
CA GLY A 65 19.42 5.45 17.61
C GLY A 65 20.13 6.81 17.58
N GLN A 66 21.32 6.87 16.99
CA GLN A 66 22.17 8.06 17.02
C GLN A 66 22.86 8.30 15.67
N VAL A 67 23.22 9.56 15.41
CA VAL A 67 24.09 9.92 14.30
C VAL A 67 25.48 9.36 14.58
N GLU A 68 25.95 8.48 13.70
CA GLU A 68 27.27 7.86 13.81
C GLU A 68 28.36 8.79 13.25
N ALA A 69 28.14 9.40 12.09
CA ALA A 69 29.10 10.31 11.49
C ALA A 69 28.42 11.33 10.57
N VAL A 70 29.04 12.51 10.43
CA VAL A 70 28.70 13.48 9.38
C VAL A 70 29.56 13.20 8.15
N VAL A 71 28.92 12.77 7.07
CA VAL A 71 29.58 12.38 5.81
C VAL A 71 29.96 13.63 5.00
N SER A 72 29.05 14.59 4.92
CA SER A 72 29.31 15.88 4.27
C SER A 72 28.53 16.99 4.96
N ALA A 73 29.20 18.12 5.20
CA ALA A 73 28.55 19.34 5.63
C ALA A 73 27.86 20.03 4.45
N HIS A 74 26.75 20.71 4.69
CA HIS A 74 26.14 21.55 3.66
C HIS A 74 27.06 22.72 3.31
N SER A 75 27.32 22.92 2.01
CA SER A 75 28.00 24.11 1.49
C SER A 75 27.19 24.74 0.37
N ASP A 76 27.19 26.08 0.35
CA ASP A 76 26.57 26.86 -0.72
C ASP A 76 27.28 26.59 -2.05
N PRO A 77 26.56 26.60 -3.19
CA PRO A 77 27.20 26.45 -4.49
C PRO A 77 28.18 27.62 -4.72
N PRO A 78 29.35 27.37 -5.34
CA PRO A 78 30.19 28.44 -5.90
C PRO A 78 29.37 29.36 -6.80
N GLU A 79 29.80 30.61 -7.02
CA GLU A 79 29.09 31.73 -7.71
C GLU A 79 28.42 31.39 -9.08
N SER A 80 28.68 30.20 -9.62
CA SER A 80 28.03 29.61 -10.78
C SER A 80 26.57 29.18 -10.51
N ARG A 81 25.63 29.84 -11.20
CA ARG A 81 24.19 29.49 -11.28
C ARG A 81 23.86 28.06 -11.75
N PHE A 82 24.87 27.26 -12.11
CA PHE A 82 24.70 25.90 -12.61
C PHE A 82 25.18 24.82 -11.63
N GLU A 83 25.84 25.20 -10.53
CA GLU A 83 26.34 24.26 -9.53
C GLU A 83 25.30 24.00 -8.43
N ARG A 84 25.21 22.75 -7.97
CA ARG A 84 24.28 22.33 -6.91
C ARG A 84 24.99 22.43 -5.56
N CYS A 85 24.25 22.78 -4.51
CA CYS A 85 24.72 22.69 -3.12
C CYS A 85 25.27 21.28 -2.83
N SER A 86 26.30 21.21 -1.99
CA SER A 86 26.66 19.92 -1.38
C SER A 86 25.63 19.64 -0.27
N PRO A 87 24.90 18.50 -0.30
CA PRO A 87 23.89 18.22 0.71
C PRO A 87 24.52 17.93 2.08
N HIS A 88 23.80 18.26 3.17
CA HIS A 88 24.17 17.74 4.50
C HIS A 88 23.85 16.25 4.55
N GLN A 89 24.86 15.44 4.85
CA GLN A 89 24.75 13.98 4.83
C GLN A 89 25.30 13.39 6.12
N VAL A 90 24.57 12.41 6.68
CA VAL A 90 24.95 11.71 7.91
C VAL A 90 24.76 10.19 7.77
N THR A 91 25.54 9.41 8.52
CA THR A 91 25.22 8.01 8.81
C THR A 91 24.51 7.90 10.15
N VAL A 92 23.61 6.94 10.27
CA VAL A 92 22.81 6.73 11.48
C VAL A 92 22.95 5.27 11.91
N MET A 93 23.31 5.08 13.16
CA MET A 93 23.30 3.78 13.81
C MET A 93 22.01 3.65 14.63
N PHE A 94 21.22 2.62 14.38
CA PHE A 94 19.98 2.37 15.12
C PHE A 94 20.24 1.40 16.26
N ASP A 95 19.94 1.81 17.50
CA ASP A 95 19.96 0.93 18.67
C ASP A 95 18.84 -0.11 18.57
N GLU A 96 17.66 0.33 18.10
CA GLU A 96 16.56 -0.54 17.74
C GLU A 96 16.00 -0.17 16.38
N LEU A 97 15.90 -1.18 15.52
CA LEU A 97 15.48 -1.04 14.12
C LEU A 97 14.27 -1.94 13.83
N PHE A 98 13.24 -1.38 13.20
CA PHE A 98 11.99 -2.08 12.89
C PHE A 98 11.22 -2.57 14.12
N LEU A 99 10.87 -1.63 15.00
CA LEU A 99 9.96 -1.91 16.11
C LEU A 99 8.73 -2.70 15.60
N ASP A 100 8.56 -3.92 16.12
CA ASP A 100 7.42 -4.79 15.81
C ASP A 100 6.09 -4.06 16.02
N ARG A 101 6.11 -3.10 16.95
CA ARG A 101 4.97 -2.27 17.37
C ARG A 101 5.34 -0.79 17.25
N PRO A 102 5.08 -0.17 16.07
CA PRO A 102 5.42 1.23 15.85
C PRO A 102 4.79 2.15 16.91
N ILE A 103 5.53 3.16 17.38
CA ILE A 103 4.95 4.14 18.30
C ILE A 103 4.01 5.06 17.52
N GLU A 104 2.70 4.90 17.76
CA GLU A 104 1.67 5.64 17.03
C GLU A 104 1.58 7.11 17.46
N ARG A 105 1.05 7.94 16.54
CA ARG A 105 0.91 9.39 16.75
C ARG A 105 0.11 9.72 18.00
N GLU A 106 -1.02 9.03 18.22
CA GLU A 106 -1.96 9.32 19.32
C GLU A 106 -1.32 9.06 20.69
N TRP A 107 -0.54 7.98 20.80
CA TRP A 107 0.20 7.65 22.00
C TRP A 107 1.23 8.74 22.34
N LEU A 108 1.98 9.23 21.34
CA LEU A 108 2.93 10.33 21.52
C LEU A 108 2.25 11.64 21.92
N ARG A 109 1.02 11.89 21.44
CA ARG A 109 0.22 13.05 21.88
C ARG A 109 -0.12 12.97 23.36
N ALA A 110 -0.56 11.79 23.81
CA ALA A 110 -0.94 11.57 25.21
C ALA A 110 0.25 11.67 26.17
N ALA A 111 1.43 11.21 25.74
CA ALA A 111 2.62 11.22 26.58
C ALA A 111 3.42 12.52 26.55
N THR A 112 3.31 13.32 25.48
CA THR A 112 4.10 14.55 25.30
C THR A 112 3.41 15.58 24.40
N ALA A 113 3.01 16.73 24.95
CA ALA A 113 2.41 17.81 24.17
C ALA A 113 3.33 18.41 23.08
N PRO A 114 4.65 18.65 23.31
CA PRO A 114 5.53 19.26 22.30
C PRO A 114 5.85 18.33 21.12
N ALA A 115 5.99 17.01 21.35
CA ALA A 115 6.30 16.06 20.29
C ALA A 115 5.18 16.00 19.25
N SER A 116 3.92 16.04 19.70
CA SER A 116 2.73 15.98 18.84
C SER A 116 2.73 17.02 17.71
N TYR A 117 3.32 18.19 17.97
CA TYR A 117 3.43 19.28 17.02
C TYR A 117 4.49 19.00 15.95
N ALA A 118 5.68 18.54 16.34
CA ALA A 118 6.72 18.05 15.41
C ALA A 118 6.24 16.86 14.55
N PHE A 119 5.41 15.98 15.12
CA PHE A 119 4.76 14.89 14.39
C PHE A 119 3.73 15.37 13.35
N ALA A 120 3.07 16.50 13.59
CA ALA A 120 2.06 17.07 12.70
C ALA A 120 2.68 17.89 11.56
N SER A 121 3.82 18.55 11.81
CA SER A 121 4.49 19.42 10.83
C SER A 121 5.30 18.65 9.78
N THR A 122 5.67 17.40 10.04
CA THR A 122 6.46 16.58 9.10
C THR A 122 5.61 16.05 7.92
N ARG A 123 5.79 16.68 6.75
CA ARG A 123 5.20 16.25 5.47
C ARG A 123 5.77 14.90 5.02
N ARG A 124 4.94 14.10 4.34
CA ARG A 124 5.37 12.84 3.70
C ARG A 124 6.48 13.10 2.69
N GLY A 125 7.60 12.38 2.81
CA GLY A 125 8.73 12.54 1.90
C GLY A 125 9.61 13.77 2.16
N SER A 126 9.42 14.47 3.29
CA SER A 126 10.32 15.55 3.69
C SER A 126 11.71 14.98 3.98
N ARG A 127 12.73 15.52 3.30
CA ARG A 127 14.15 15.27 3.62
C ARG A 127 14.60 16.03 4.86
N ARG A 128 13.73 16.87 5.44
CA ARG A 128 14.05 17.75 6.56
C ARG A 128 13.80 17.00 7.87
N PRO A 129 14.83 16.67 8.65
CA PRO A 129 14.68 16.23 10.02
C PRO A 129 14.00 17.33 10.84
N VAL A 130 13.22 16.94 11.84
CA VAL A 130 12.61 17.89 12.77
C VAL A 130 13.19 17.66 14.15
N GLU A 131 13.70 18.72 14.77
CA GLU A 131 14.19 18.67 16.14
C GLU A 131 13.03 18.36 17.10
N ILE A 132 13.27 17.48 18.06
CA ILE A 132 12.33 17.08 19.11
C ILE A 132 12.95 17.37 20.48
N SER A 133 12.10 17.66 21.47
CA SER A 133 12.57 17.91 22.84
C SER A 133 13.15 16.65 23.50
N ASP A 134 14.07 16.80 24.45
CA ASP A 134 14.60 15.70 25.27
C ASP A 134 13.52 14.90 26.02
N ALA A 135 12.43 15.55 26.41
CA ALA A 135 11.28 14.88 27.02
C ALA A 135 10.60 13.91 26.04
N ALA A 136 10.48 14.31 24.77
CA ALA A 136 9.96 13.47 23.69
C ALA A 136 10.90 12.31 23.39
N TRP A 137 12.21 12.55 23.33
CA TRP A 137 13.21 11.52 23.15
C TRP A 137 13.16 10.46 24.28
N ARG A 138 13.19 10.91 25.54
CA ARG A 138 13.09 10.00 26.70
C ARG A 138 11.79 9.19 26.69
N ALA A 139 10.68 9.79 26.25
CA ALA A 139 9.44 9.04 26.06
C ALA A 139 9.68 7.93 25.02
N ILE A 140 10.13 8.26 23.81
CA ILE A 140 10.38 7.28 22.73
C ILE A 140 11.22 6.10 23.22
N VAL A 141 12.36 6.37 23.85
CA VAL A 141 13.29 5.35 24.35
C VAL A 141 12.64 4.47 25.42
N ARG A 142 11.83 5.04 26.32
CA ARG A 142 11.12 4.29 27.36
C ARG A 142 10.08 3.32 26.79
N ILE A 143 9.36 3.73 25.75
CA ILE A 143 8.18 3.02 25.26
C ILE A 143 8.53 2.00 24.18
N ALA A 144 9.59 2.26 23.41
CA ALA A 144 10.02 1.38 22.33
C ALA A 144 10.12 -0.11 22.75
N PRO A 145 10.65 -0.46 23.94
CA PRO A 145 10.70 -1.86 24.40
C PRO A 145 9.37 -2.41 24.95
N GLU A 146 8.33 -1.59 25.16
CA GLU A 146 7.07 -2.06 25.75
C GLU A 146 6.21 -2.85 24.77
N ASP A 147 5.68 -3.99 25.23
CA ASP A 147 4.74 -4.83 24.49
C ASP A 147 3.34 -4.18 24.42
N ARG A 148 3.04 -3.46 23.33
CA ARG A 148 1.81 -2.64 23.19
C ARG A 148 0.82 -3.13 22.15
N GLU A 149 -0.49 -3.06 22.37
CA GLU A 149 -1.45 -3.58 21.38
C GLU A 149 -1.46 -2.73 20.08
N ILE A 150 -1.57 -3.37 18.89
CA ILE A 150 -1.60 -2.68 17.58
C ILE A 150 -2.96 -2.91 16.92
N TRP A 151 -3.58 -1.85 16.40
CA TRP A 151 -4.90 -1.87 15.76
C TRP A 151 -4.88 -2.26 14.26
N TRP A 152 -3.71 -2.26 13.63
CA TRP A 152 -3.48 -2.65 12.23
C TRP A 152 -3.02 -4.12 12.14
N PRO A 153 -3.27 -4.89 11.05
CA PRO A 153 -2.73 -6.26 10.87
C PRO A 153 -1.19 -6.30 10.67
N ALA A 154 -0.48 -5.34 11.26
CA ALA A 154 0.97 -5.20 11.25
C ALA A 154 1.71 -6.39 11.89
N ARG A 155 1.01 -7.33 12.55
CA ARG A 155 1.68 -8.47 13.15
C ARG A 155 2.18 -9.42 12.06
N TRP A 156 3.49 -9.44 11.89
CA TRP A 156 4.18 -10.58 11.30
C TRP A 156 4.11 -11.73 12.31
N ASP A 157 3.34 -12.77 12.01
CA ASP A 157 3.09 -13.91 12.89
C ASP A 157 3.71 -15.22 12.38
N ILE A 158 4.48 -15.15 11.29
CA ILE A 158 5.19 -16.30 10.75
C ILE A 158 6.47 -16.53 11.56
N ALA A 159 6.47 -17.62 12.34
CA ALA A 159 7.66 -18.08 13.04
C ALA A 159 8.77 -18.48 12.07
N VAL A 160 10.02 -18.26 12.48
CA VAL A 160 11.22 -18.67 11.73
C VAL A 160 11.19 -20.19 11.51
N GLY A 161 11.44 -20.61 10.27
CA GLY A 161 11.40 -22.01 9.84
C GLY A 161 10.01 -22.50 9.40
N THR A 162 8.96 -21.70 9.53
CA THR A 162 7.62 -22.07 9.03
C THR A 162 7.63 -22.18 7.51
N VAL A 163 7.00 -23.25 7.01
CA VAL A 163 6.83 -23.51 5.58
C VAL A 163 5.44 -23.07 5.16
N VAL A 164 5.38 -22.14 4.21
CA VAL A 164 4.17 -21.57 3.64
C VAL A 164 4.17 -21.72 2.13
N SER A 165 3.00 -21.77 1.50
CA SER A 165 2.96 -21.73 0.04
C SER A 165 3.14 -20.30 -0.46
N ARG A 166 3.70 -20.16 -1.67
CA ARG A 166 3.85 -18.83 -2.26
C ARG A 166 2.50 -18.14 -2.54
N THR A 167 1.47 -18.94 -2.82
CA THR A 167 0.10 -18.47 -3.02
C THR A 167 -0.50 -17.93 -1.72
N ASP A 168 -0.32 -18.62 -0.59
CA ASP A 168 -0.88 -18.17 0.70
C ASP A 168 -0.24 -16.85 1.15
N LEU A 169 1.08 -16.70 0.97
CA LEU A 169 1.76 -15.43 1.22
C LEU A 169 1.16 -14.29 0.39
N TYR A 170 0.88 -14.52 -0.89
CA TYR A 170 0.26 -13.52 -1.75
C TYR A 170 -1.19 -13.22 -1.33
N LEU A 171 -1.99 -14.23 -0.97
CA LEU A 171 -3.38 -14.02 -0.54
C LEU A 171 -3.47 -13.20 0.76
N VAL A 172 -2.57 -13.44 1.71
CA VAL A 172 -2.57 -12.76 3.02
C VAL A 172 -1.85 -11.41 2.97
N PHE A 173 -0.68 -11.36 2.31
CA PHE A 173 0.20 -10.20 2.35
C PHE A 173 0.16 -9.33 1.09
N GLY A 174 -0.49 -9.78 0.02
CA GLY A 174 -0.48 -9.14 -1.30
C GLY A 174 0.90 -9.14 -1.97
N GLY A 175 1.10 -8.25 -2.93
CA GLY A 175 2.37 -8.05 -3.64
C GLY A 175 2.44 -8.78 -4.97
N GLN A 176 3.62 -9.23 -5.39
CA GLN A 176 3.85 -9.93 -6.65
C GLN A 176 4.08 -11.44 -6.41
N LYS A 177 3.21 -12.27 -7.01
CA LYS A 177 3.21 -13.73 -6.80
C LYS A 177 4.50 -14.42 -7.28
N ALA A 178 5.05 -13.98 -8.41
CA ALA A 178 6.20 -14.62 -9.06
C ALA A 178 7.53 -13.87 -8.92
N ALA A 179 7.54 -12.68 -8.31
CA ALA A 179 8.74 -11.86 -8.23
C ALA A 179 9.75 -12.37 -7.19
N THR A 180 11.04 -12.26 -7.49
CA THR A 180 12.13 -12.55 -6.54
C THR A 180 12.07 -11.63 -5.34
N VAL A 181 11.70 -10.37 -5.54
CA VAL A 181 11.50 -9.38 -4.48
C VAL A 181 10.09 -8.82 -4.60
N SER A 182 9.39 -8.69 -3.48
CA SER A 182 8.05 -8.11 -3.45
C SER A 182 7.82 -7.34 -2.16
N ASP A 183 7.31 -6.13 -2.27
CA ASP A 183 6.70 -5.45 -1.14
C ASP A 183 5.36 -6.09 -0.78
N SER A 184 5.06 -6.20 0.51
CA SER A 184 3.70 -6.53 0.97
C SER A 184 2.76 -5.34 0.75
N GLU A 185 1.50 -5.63 0.38
CA GLU A 185 0.42 -4.63 0.25
C GLU A 185 -0.32 -4.40 1.58
N SER A 186 -0.40 -5.40 2.46
CA SER A 186 -1.13 -5.32 3.74
C SER A 186 -0.24 -5.01 4.95
N THR A 187 1.05 -5.32 4.88
CA THR A 187 2.02 -5.12 5.97
C THR A 187 3.23 -4.28 5.50
N PRO A 188 3.96 -3.63 6.42
CA PRO A 188 5.13 -2.84 6.06
C PRO A 188 6.36 -3.68 5.70
N ASN A 189 6.23 -4.96 5.36
CA ASN A 189 7.35 -5.85 5.05
C ASN A 189 7.73 -5.81 3.57
N THR A 190 9.02 -6.00 3.30
CA THR A 190 9.58 -6.32 1.99
C THR A 190 10.02 -7.77 2.01
N PHE A 191 9.66 -8.54 1.00
CA PHE A 191 9.96 -9.96 0.87
C PHE A 191 11.03 -10.18 -0.18
N ILE A 192 11.99 -11.06 0.12
CA ILE A 192 12.95 -11.58 -0.85
C ILE A 192 12.89 -13.10 -0.84
N PHE A 193 12.84 -13.69 -2.02
CA PHE A 193 12.66 -15.11 -2.22
C PHE A 193 13.86 -15.67 -2.97
N THR A 194 14.68 -16.41 -2.25
CA THR A 194 15.90 -17.00 -2.78
C THR A 194 15.72 -18.48 -3.04
N THR A 195 16.30 -18.96 -4.13
CA THR A 195 16.39 -20.39 -4.41
C THR A 195 17.77 -20.86 -3.98
N LEU A 196 17.83 -21.79 -3.03
CA LEU A 196 19.08 -22.34 -2.52
C LEU A 196 19.09 -23.85 -2.78
N SER A 197 20.07 -24.33 -3.54
CA SER A 197 20.41 -25.75 -3.57
C SER A 197 21.09 -26.12 -2.25
N PRO A 198 20.96 -27.36 -1.74
CA PRO A 198 21.76 -27.84 -0.61
C PRO A 198 23.27 -27.66 -0.80
N ALA A 199 23.76 -27.76 -2.04
CA ALA A 199 25.17 -27.51 -2.37
C ALA A 199 25.57 -26.03 -2.26
N ASP A 200 24.63 -25.11 -2.53
CA ASP A 200 24.86 -23.67 -2.53
C ASP A 200 24.64 -23.03 -1.15
N ALA A 201 24.11 -23.78 -0.18
CA ALA A 201 23.76 -23.25 1.13
C ALA A 201 24.99 -22.74 1.91
N ALA A 202 26.15 -23.41 1.75
CA ALA A 202 27.40 -22.97 2.35
C ALA A 202 28.02 -21.76 1.63
N SER A 203 27.96 -21.74 0.29
CA SER A 203 28.47 -20.62 -0.54
C SER A 203 27.58 -19.38 -0.52
N SER A 204 26.41 -19.48 0.10
CA SER A 204 25.51 -18.36 0.36
C SER A 204 25.93 -17.52 1.56
N TRP A 205 26.96 -17.92 2.32
CA TRP A 205 27.56 -17.08 3.35
C TRP A 205 28.92 -16.56 2.88
N SER A 206 29.12 -15.27 3.10
CA SER A 206 30.41 -14.60 3.03
C SER A 206 31.22 -14.88 4.29
N ASP A 207 32.54 -14.77 4.19
CA ASP A 207 33.48 -14.99 5.31
C ASP A 207 33.24 -14.02 6.48
N ASP A 208 32.71 -12.83 6.19
CA ASP A 208 32.34 -11.80 7.18
C ASP A 208 30.92 -11.97 7.74
N GLY A 209 30.26 -13.09 7.45
CA GLY A 209 28.92 -13.40 7.97
C GLY A 209 27.78 -12.75 7.21
N ALA A 210 28.01 -12.15 6.03
CA ALA A 210 26.92 -11.69 5.18
C ALA A 210 26.25 -12.86 4.44
N PHE A 211 24.92 -12.93 4.51
CA PHE A 211 24.11 -13.84 3.72
C PHE A 211 23.88 -13.27 2.32
N LEU A 212 24.41 -13.97 1.32
CA LEU A 212 24.41 -13.58 -0.07
C LEU A 212 23.12 -14.04 -0.75
N VAL A 213 22.31 -13.09 -1.22
CA VAL A 213 21.02 -13.37 -1.83
C VAL A 213 20.84 -12.68 -3.18
N THR A 214 20.41 -13.44 -4.18
CA THR A 214 20.09 -12.90 -5.50
C THR A 214 18.84 -12.01 -5.46
N GLY A 215 18.98 -10.77 -5.94
CA GLY A 215 17.90 -9.81 -6.14
C GLY A 215 17.05 -10.09 -7.37
N ALA A 216 16.18 -9.13 -7.72
CA ALA A 216 15.38 -9.21 -8.93
C ALA A 216 16.26 -9.02 -10.18
N ALA A 217 15.94 -9.77 -11.24
CA ALA A 217 16.60 -9.62 -12.54
C ALA A 217 16.18 -8.30 -13.21
N GLU A 218 17.14 -7.53 -13.71
CA GLU A 218 16.94 -6.22 -14.30
C GLU A 218 17.91 -5.94 -15.46
N THR A 219 17.57 -4.93 -16.25
CA THR A 219 18.38 -4.45 -17.38
C THR A 219 19.36 -3.37 -16.91
N ASP A 220 20.43 -3.14 -17.67
CA ASP A 220 21.39 -2.04 -17.53
C ASP A 220 20.80 -0.60 -17.54
N MET A 221 19.51 -0.43 -17.80
CA MET A 221 18.81 0.86 -17.90
C MET A 221 18.55 1.56 -16.55
N GLY A 222 19.02 1.00 -15.44
CA GLY A 222 18.92 1.55 -14.09
C GLY A 222 18.33 0.56 -13.07
N ILE A 223 18.54 0.87 -11.78
CA ILE A 223 18.13 0.00 -10.68
C ILE A 223 16.59 -0.10 -10.61
N SER A 224 16.08 -1.33 -10.64
CA SER A 224 14.65 -1.59 -10.54
C SER A 224 14.10 -1.20 -9.17
N TYR A 225 12.82 -0.83 -9.12
CA TYR A 225 12.12 -0.54 -7.86
C TYR A 225 12.25 -1.69 -6.85
N ALA A 226 12.26 -2.93 -7.32
CA ALA A 226 12.40 -4.11 -6.48
C ALA A 226 13.76 -4.12 -5.76
N ASN A 227 14.85 -3.95 -6.50
CA ASN A 227 16.20 -3.93 -5.93
C ASN A 227 16.45 -2.66 -5.09
N ASP A 228 15.89 -1.52 -5.50
CA ASP A 228 15.89 -0.29 -4.70
C ASP A 228 15.14 -0.45 -3.37
N ALA A 229 14.02 -1.18 -3.36
CA ALA A 229 13.26 -1.46 -2.15
C ALA A 229 14.05 -2.30 -1.15
N VAL A 230 14.86 -3.26 -1.61
CA VAL A 230 15.78 -4.02 -0.76
C VAL A 230 16.87 -3.09 -0.24
N ALA A 231 17.64 -2.43 -1.11
CA ALA A 231 18.77 -1.61 -0.69
C ALA A 231 18.37 -0.48 0.28
N LYS A 232 17.18 0.11 0.10
CA LYS A 232 16.68 1.22 0.92
C LYS A 232 15.67 0.80 1.97
N HIS A 233 15.55 -0.49 2.29
CA HIS A 233 14.48 -0.96 3.19
C HIS A 233 14.55 -0.32 4.58
N VAL A 234 15.76 -0.09 5.12
CA VAL A 234 16.02 0.66 6.36
C VAL A 234 15.49 2.08 6.27
N ARG A 235 15.86 2.82 5.22
CA ARG A 235 15.39 4.20 4.97
C ARG A 235 13.88 4.30 4.79
N ARG A 236 13.27 3.22 4.29
CA ARG A 236 11.82 3.09 4.12
C ARG A 236 11.12 2.62 5.40
N GLY A 237 11.87 2.24 6.43
CA GLY A 237 11.33 1.70 7.68
C GLY A 237 10.58 0.38 7.45
N ARG A 238 11.03 -0.45 6.50
CA ARG A 238 10.39 -1.72 6.14
C ARG A 238 11.28 -2.90 6.51
N PRO A 239 10.84 -3.83 7.37
CA PRO A 239 11.58 -5.06 7.64
C PRO A 239 11.76 -5.88 6.36
N LEU A 240 12.95 -6.45 6.16
CA LEU A 240 13.25 -7.34 5.05
C LEU A 240 13.10 -8.80 5.52
N ARG A 241 12.11 -9.50 4.96
CA ARG A 241 11.78 -10.90 5.29
C ARG A 241 12.32 -11.81 4.19
N VAL A 242 13.21 -12.73 4.54
CA VAL A 242 13.85 -13.63 3.59
C VAL A 242 13.16 -14.99 3.59
N PHE A 243 12.86 -15.50 2.41
CA PHE A 243 12.27 -16.82 2.20
C PHE A 243 13.14 -17.68 1.31
N ARG A 244 13.34 -18.94 1.70
CA ARG A 244 13.91 -19.98 0.83
C ARG A 244 12.79 -20.63 0.03
N ASN A 245 12.84 -20.52 -1.29
CA ASN A 245 11.91 -21.15 -2.21
C ASN A 245 12.43 -22.53 -2.66
N SER A 246 11.61 -23.56 -2.51
CA SER A 246 11.86 -24.92 -3.01
C SER A 246 10.57 -25.54 -3.54
N ARG A 247 10.52 -25.80 -4.86
CA ARG A 247 9.39 -26.46 -5.56
C ARG A 247 8.01 -25.89 -5.18
N GLY A 248 7.88 -24.57 -5.10
CA GLY A 248 6.61 -23.87 -4.79
C GLY A 248 6.30 -23.70 -3.30
N ARG A 249 7.14 -24.21 -2.40
CA ARG A 249 7.08 -23.97 -0.95
C ARG A 249 8.13 -22.95 -0.54
N CYS A 250 7.75 -22.03 0.32
CA CYS A 250 8.61 -20.98 0.86
C CYS A 250 8.84 -21.25 2.35
N THR A 251 10.08 -21.51 2.75
CA THR A 251 10.46 -21.55 4.18
C THR A 251 10.85 -20.14 4.61
N TYR A 252 10.22 -19.60 5.66
CA TYR A 252 10.63 -18.31 6.22
C TYR A 252 11.98 -18.46 6.93
N LEU A 253 13.02 -17.80 6.42
CA LEU A 253 14.37 -17.90 6.99
C LEU A 253 14.56 -16.95 8.17
N GLY A 254 13.95 -15.77 8.14
CA GLY A 254 14.12 -14.78 9.20
C GLY A 254 14.06 -13.35 8.69
N GLU A 255 14.29 -12.43 9.60
CA GLU A 255 14.43 -11.00 9.32
C GLU A 255 15.90 -10.65 9.11
N PHE A 256 16.16 -9.84 8.09
CA PHE A 256 17.50 -9.43 7.71
C PHE A 256 17.57 -7.91 7.51
N VAL A 257 18.79 -7.40 7.52
CA VAL A 257 19.16 -6.03 7.18
C VAL A 257 20.17 -6.07 6.05
N VAL A 258 19.95 -5.31 4.99
CA VAL A 258 20.96 -5.19 3.92
C VAL A 258 22.17 -4.42 4.46
N ASP A 259 23.37 -4.90 4.14
CA ASP A 259 24.63 -4.22 4.40
C ASP A 259 24.54 -2.78 3.87
N GLN A 260 24.53 -1.80 4.78
CA GLN A 260 24.31 -0.42 4.37
C GLN A 260 25.59 0.24 3.85
N ALA A 261 26.78 -0.30 4.17
CA ALA A 261 28.03 0.21 3.62
C ALA A 261 28.27 -0.34 2.20
N LYS A 262 27.98 -1.63 2.02
CA LYS A 262 28.12 -2.33 0.74
C LYS A 262 26.87 -3.18 0.46
N PRO A 263 25.76 -2.61 -0.06
CA PRO A 263 24.54 -3.38 -0.25
C PRO A 263 24.67 -4.55 -1.23
N VAL A 264 25.54 -4.42 -2.22
CA VAL A 264 25.73 -5.42 -3.29
C VAL A 264 27.15 -5.93 -3.28
N GLU A 265 27.30 -7.26 -3.23
CA GLU A 265 28.59 -7.94 -3.37
C GLU A 265 29.08 -7.90 -4.81
N ARG A 266 28.21 -8.29 -5.75
CA ARG A 266 28.48 -8.34 -7.19
C ARG A 266 27.19 -8.41 -7.99
N TRP A 267 27.30 -8.18 -9.30
CA TRP A 267 26.22 -8.41 -10.25
C TRP A 267 26.48 -9.71 -11.00
N VAL A 268 25.44 -10.49 -11.24
CA VAL A 268 25.51 -11.76 -11.97
C VAL A 268 24.62 -11.74 -13.20
N MET A 269 25.10 -12.37 -14.27
CA MET A 269 24.30 -12.59 -15.47
C MET A 269 23.27 -13.68 -15.18
N THR A 270 22.00 -13.43 -15.50
CA THR A 270 20.93 -14.41 -15.25
C THR A 270 20.73 -15.40 -16.40
N GLY A 271 21.38 -15.16 -17.55
CA GLY A 271 21.17 -15.91 -18.79
C GLY A 271 19.79 -15.72 -19.42
N ARG A 272 18.99 -14.77 -18.92
CA ARG A 272 17.65 -14.44 -19.43
C ARG A 272 17.71 -13.13 -20.21
N GLU A 273 16.91 -13.04 -21.26
CA GLU A 273 16.79 -11.83 -22.08
C GLU A 273 15.42 -11.17 -21.90
N ARG A 274 15.37 -9.85 -22.04
CA ARG A 274 14.13 -9.07 -22.11
C ARG A 274 14.17 -8.12 -23.30
N VAL A 275 13.04 -7.96 -23.99
CA VAL A 275 12.89 -6.99 -25.07
C VAL A 275 12.61 -5.61 -24.47
N VAL A 276 13.48 -4.64 -24.77
CA VAL A 276 13.41 -3.25 -24.28
C VAL A 276 13.19 -2.31 -25.46
N ALA A 277 12.34 -1.30 -25.30
CA ALA A 277 12.11 -0.28 -26.33
C ALA A 277 13.40 0.50 -26.65
N ASP A 278 13.62 0.81 -27.94
CA ASP A 278 14.78 1.61 -28.35
C ASP A 278 14.56 3.09 -27.94
N PRO A 279 15.46 3.70 -27.15
CA PRO A 279 15.32 5.10 -26.73
C PRO A 279 15.20 6.10 -27.88
N PHE A 280 15.73 5.76 -29.06
CA PHE A 280 15.79 6.63 -30.24
C PHE A 280 14.73 6.30 -31.29
N SER A 281 13.97 5.21 -31.11
CA SER A 281 12.92 4.82 -32.05
C SER A 281 11.63 4.45 -31.34
N ARG A 282 10.63 5.34 -31.47
CA ARG A 282 9.25 5.07 -30.99
C ARG A 282 8.48 4.06 -31.85
N ARG A 283 9.05 3.61 -32.98
CA ARG A 283 8.38 2.75 -33.99
C ARG A 283 9.17 1.49 -34.39
N GLY A 284 10.34 1.23 -33.78
CA GLY A 284 11.20 0.10 -34.14
C GLY A 284 10.99 -1.14 -33.25
N PRO A 285 11.34 -2.36 -33.72
CA PRO A 285 11.33 -3.55 -32.88
C PRO A 285 12.30 -3.35 -31.70
N GLY A 286 11.84 -3.64 -30.48
CA GLY A 286 12.65 -3.48 -29.28
C GLY A 286 13.93 -4.32 -29.33
N ARG A 287 14.99 -3.88 -28.65
CA ARG A 287 16.25 -4.61 -28.57
C ARG A 287 16.18 -5.64 -27.45
N ARG A 288 16.67 -6.85 -27.71
CA ARG A 288 16.90 -7.84 -26.65
C ARG A 288 18.08 -7.39 -25.81
N LYS A 289 17.89 -7.36 -24.50
CA LYS A 289 18.94 -7.08 -23.52
C LYS A 289 19.01 -8.22 -22.53
N GLU A 290 20.24 -8.62 -22.20
CA GLU A 290 20.50 -9.57 -21.14
C GLU A 290 20.15 -8.97 -19.77
N LEU A 291 19.57 -9.81 -18.91
CA LEU A 291 19.21 -9.44 -17.55
C LEU A 291 20.34 -9.79 -16.59
N THR A 292 20.68 -8.83 -15.74
CA THR A 292 21.60 -8.99 -14.62
C THR A 292 20.82 -8.96 -13.31
N ALA A 293 21.36 -9.54 -12.25
CA ALA A 293 20.78 -9.45 -10.91
C ALA A 293 21.87 -9.11 -9.89
N PRO A 294 21.60 -8.24 -8.90
CA PRO A 294 22.54 -7.97 -7.83
C PRO A 294 22.53 -9.14 -6.83
N ILE A 295 23.71 -9.47 -6.29
CA ILE A 295 23.86 -10.32 -5.11
C ILE A 295 23.92 -9.40 -3.89
N PHE A 296 22.81 -9.34 -3.15
CA PHE A 296 22.71 -8.55 -1.93
C PHE A 296 23.48 -9.20 -0.78
N ARG A 297 24.08 -8.37 0.06
CA ARG A 297 24.71 -8.75 1.32
C ARG A 297 23.73 -8.48 2.45
N LEU A 298 23.26 -9.52 3.12
CA LEU A 298 22.23 -9.42 4.17
C LEU A 298 22.74 -9.93 5.50
N PHE A 299 22.53 -9.19 6.59
CA PHE A 299 22.85 -9.61 7.95
C PHE A 299 21.57 -9.96 8.73
N PRO A 300 21.51 -11.11 9.43
CA PRO A 300 20.32 -11.50 10.19
C PRO A 300 20.11 -10.58 11.40
N ARG A 301 18.85 -10.17 11.67
CA ARG A 301 18.49 -9.35 12.84
C ARG A 301 18.10 -10.18 14.08
N GLY A 302 18.17 -11.50 13.97
CA GLY A 302 17.71 -12.47 14.95
C GLY A 302 17.96 -13.91 14.50
N PRO A 303 17.30 -14.91 15.12
CA PRO A 303 17.51 -16.31 14.76
C PRO A 303 17.10 -16.57 13.31
N ILE A 304 17.90 -17.39 12.62
CA ILE A 304 17.62 -17.82 11.25
C ILE A 304 17.24 -19.30 11.20
N ALA A 305 16.38 -19.66 10.26
CA ALA A 305 16.02 -21.05 10.02
C ALA A 305 17.22 -21.81 9.41
N SER A 306 17.32 -23.10 9.72
CA SER A 306 18.35 -23.96 9.14
C SER A 306 18.27 -23.95 7.61
N LEU A 307 19.41 -23.73 6.97
CA LEU A 307 19.56 -23.79 5.51
C LEU A 307 19.63 -25.24 4.98
N GLN A 308 19.78 -26.22 5.88
CA GLN A 308 19.62 -27.64 5.56
C GLN A 308 18.12 -27.96 5.35
N PRO A 309 17.77 -28.95 4.51
CA PRO A 309 16.41 -29.44 4.44
C PRO A 309 16.06 -30.17 5.74
N GLY A 310 15.32 -29.50 6.62
CA GLY A 310 14.75 -30.12 7.82
C GLY A 310 13.55 -31.03 7.50
N PRO A 311 13.14 -31.90 8.44
CA PRO A 311 11.90 -32.66 8.29
C PRO A 311 10.74 -31.70 8.05
N THR A 312 9.87 -32.03 7.11
CA THR A 312 8.69 -31.23 6.75
C THR A 312 7.81 -31.01 7.98
N ARG A 313 7.95 -29.85 8.64
CA ARG A 313 6.96 -29.39 9.61
C ARG A 313 5.64 -29.14 8.87
N ARG A 314 4.55 -29.52 9.53
CA ARG A 314 3.17 -29.46 9.02
C ARG A 314 2.91 -28.07 8.40
N GLN A 315 2.48 -28.05 7.14
CA GLN A 315 2.15 -26.82 6.42
C GLN A 315 1.11 -26.03 7.22
N GLN A 316 1.42 -24.78 7.57
CA GLN A 316 0.48 -23.91 8.25
C GLN A 316 -0.33 -23.14 7.21
N ARG A 317 -1.67 -23.24 7.27
CA ARG A 317 -2.54 -22.28 6.57
C ARG A 317 -2.45 -20.96 7.33
N LEU A 318 -1.91 -19.93 6.67
CA LEU A 318 -1.87 -18.58 7.23
C LEU A 318 -3.31 -18.08 7.41
N ARG A 319 -3.63 -17.59 8.62
CA ARG A 319 -4.92 -16.96 8.94
C ARG A 319 -4.65 -15.51 9.31
N VAL A 320 -5.47 -14.60 8.80
CA VAL A 320 -5.41 -13.19 9.22
C VAL A 320 -5.90 -13.11 10.66
N SER A 321 -5.01 -12.77 11.59
CA SER A 321 -5.38 -12.54 12.99
C SER A 321 -5.61 -11.03 13.21
N VAL A 322 -6.86 -10.65 13.44
CA VAL A 322 -7.24 -9.27 13.83
C VAL A 322 -7.38 -9.24 15.35
N LYS A 323 -6.41 -8.64 16.05
CA LYS A 323 -6.59 -8.27 17.47
C LYS A 323 -7.28 -6.90 17.52
N LEU A 324 -8.55 -6.88 17.94
CA LEU A 324 -9.27 -5.62 18.16
C LEU A 324 -8.94 -5.06 19.54
N GLY A 325 -8.14 -3.99 19.58
CA GLY A 325 -7.80 -3.26 20.80
C GLY A 325 -8.94 -2.40 21.37
N ARG A 326 -8.91 -2.21 22.70
CA ARG A 326 -9.79 -1.32 23.45
C ARG A 326 -9.38 0.16 23.24
N HIS A 327 -10.30 0.98 22.73
CA HIS A 327 -10.28 2.41 23.01
C HIS A 327 -11.16 2.67 24.22
N THR A 328 -10.55 2.86 25.40
CA THR A 328 -11.22 3.59 26.48
C THR A 328 -11.16 5.08 26.12
N ALA A 329 -12.17 5.55 25.39
CA ALA A 329 -12.50 6.96 25.43
C ALA A 329 -12.80 7.32 26.90
N GLY A 330 -12.23 8.41 27.38
CA GLY A 330 -12.34 8.85 28.76
C GLY A 330 -13.79 8.87 29.24
N SER A 331 -13.99 8.37 30.45
CA SER A 331 -15.25 8.41 31.18
C SER A 331 -15.71 9.85 31.36
N ALA A 332 -16.82 10.22 30.74
CA ALA A 332 -17.70 11.27 31.24
C ALA A 332 -18.91 10.58 31.88
N SER A 333 -19.13 10.88 33.15
CA SER A 333 -20.12 10.30 34.04
C SER A 333 -21.55 10.76 33.77
N ASP A 334 -22.48 9.81 34.00
CA ASP A 334 -23.84 9.93 34.56
C ASP A 334 -24.86 10.91 34.00
N GLY A 335 -26.01 10.33 33.62
CA GLY A 335 -27.29 11.03 33.53
C GLY A 335 -28.33 10.33 32.65
N ALA A 336 -29.00 9.31 33.18
CA ALA A 336 -30.35 8.91 32.72
C ALA A 336 -31.35 9.33 33.82
N PRO A 337 -32.61 9.71 33.48
CA PRO A 337 -33.66 8.74 33.11
C PRO A 337 -34.51 9.20 31.90
N GLY A 338 -35.05 8.32 31.06
CA GLY A 338 -36.38 7.70 31.23
C GLY A 338 -37.24 7.92 29.96
N PRO A 339 -38.25 7.09 29.67
CA PRO A 339 -38.49 6.58 28.31
C PRO A 339 -39.72 7.16 27.60
N GLU A 340 -39.62 7.39 26.30
CA GLU A 340 -40.77 7.42 25.38
C GLU A 340 -40.42 6.70 24.09
N GLN A 341 -41.10 5.58 23.82
CA GLN A 341 -41.13 4.96 22.50
C GLN A 341 -42.13 5.71 21.61
N PRO A 342 -41.85 5.79 20.31
CA PRO A 342 -42.86 5.33 19.38
C PRO A 342 -42.35 4.31 18.35
N VAL A 343 -43.31 3.48 17.98
CA VAL A 343 -43.33 2.36 17.05
C VAL A 343 -42.99 2.78 15.61
N GLY A 344 -42.14 2.02 14.90
CA GLY A 344 -41.94 2.16 13.45
C GLY A 344 -40.82 1.32 12.83
N GLU A 345 -41.23 0.27 12.09
CA GLU A 345 -40.56 -0.51 11.01
C GLU A 345 -39.53 -1.64 11.32
N PRO A 346 -39.66 -2.83 10.68
CA PRO A 346 -39.08 -4.09 11.17
C PRO A 346 -37.69 -4.47 10.60
N GLN A 347 -37.02 -3.60 9.81
CA GLN A 347 -35.77 -3.97 9.13
C GLN A 347 -34.49 -3.42 9.80
N SER A 348 -34.58 -2.36 10.60
CA SER A 348 -33.43 -1.74 11.30
C SER A 348 -33.07 -2.43 12.63
N ALA A 349 -34.05 -3.02 13.32
CA ALA A 349 -33.87 -3.69 14.61
C ALA A 349 -33.05 -5.00 14.52
N SER A 350 -33.16 -5.71 13.40
CA SER A 350 -32.39 -6.94 13.12
C SER A 350 -30.89 -6.66 13.02
N MET A 351 -30.50 -5.58 12.31
CA MET A 351 -29.11 -5.23 12.07
C MET A 351 -28.40 -4.70 13.33
N ALA A 352 -29.10 -3.95 14.17
CA ALA A 352 -28.60 -3.49 15.47
C ALA A 352 -28.43 -4.65 16.47
N SER A 353 -29.37 -5.61 16.48
CA SER A 353 -29.31 -6.82 17.32
C SER A 353 -28.12 -7.71 16.98
N VAL A 354 -27.85 -7.92 15.68
CA VAL A 354 -26.69 -8.69 15.20
C VAL A 354 -25.38 -7.94 15.49
N THR A 355 -25.35 -6.61 15.35
CA THR A 355 -24.18 -5.79 15.71
C THR A 355 -23.83 -5.92 17.19
N ALA A 356 -24.83 -5.83 18.07
CA ALA A 356 -24.64 -6.04 19.50
C ALA A 356 -24.24 -7.49 19.83
N ALA A 357 -24.72 -8.48 19.08
CA ALA A 357 -24.33 -9.88 19.26
C ALA A 357 -22.86 -10.13 18.87
N VAL A 358 -22.40 -9.59 17.74
CA VAL A 358 -21.00 -9.69 17.31
C VAL A 358 -20.07 -8.94 18.26
N GLU A 359 -20.46 -7.75 18.71
CA GLU A 359 -19.67 -6.97 19.68
C GLU A 359 -19.60 -7.66 21.05
N ARG A 360 -20.68 -8.31 21.50
CA ARG A 360 -20.69 -9.16 22.69
C ARG A 360 -19.81 -10.40 22.52
N LEU A 361 -19.88 -11.08 21.37
CA LEU A 361 -19.04 -12.24 21.08
C LEU A 361 -17.56 -11.86 21.06
N LEU A 362 -17.20 -10.75 20.40
CA LEU A 362 -15.85 -10.19 20.43
C LEU A 362 -15.42 -9.80 21.85
N ALA A 363 -16.34 -9.30 22.68
CA ALA A 363 -16.04 -9.00 24.09
C ALA A 363 -15.74 -10.27 24.89
N VAL A 364 -16.50 -11.35 24.70
CA VAL A 364 -16.28 -12.65 25.35
C VAL A 364 -14.95 -13.27 24.94
N LEU A 365 -14.64 -13.27 23.62
CA LEU A 365 -13.37 -13.77 23.10
C LEU A 365 -12.15 -12.96 23.58
N ARG A 366 -12.36 -11.69 23.96
CA ARG A 366 -11.29 -10.85 24.55
C ARG A 366 -11.05 -11.15 26.03
N THR A 367 -12.07 -11.61 26.76
CA THR A 367 -11.99 -11.84 28.21
C THR A 367 -11.64 -13.27 28.58
N ASP A 368 -11.85 -14.24 27.67
CA ASP A 368 -11.61 -15.66 27.91
C ASP A 368 -10.65 -16.25 26.86
N PRO A 369 -9.37 -16.47 27.23
CA PRO A 369 -8.38 -17.09 26.36
C PRO A 369 -8.74 -18.53 25.95
N ALA A 370 -9.41 -19.30 26.82
CA ALA A 370 -9.81 -20.67 26.49
C ALA A 370 -10.96 -20.69 25.48
N ALA A 371 -11.89 -19.73 25.58
CA ALA A 371 -12.91 -19.52 24.55
C ALA A 371 -12.30 -19.05 23.22
N ALA A 372 -11.26 -18.20 23.26
CA ALA A 372 -10.54 -17.77 22.06
C ALA A 372 -9.80 -18.92 21.36
N ASP A 373 -9.16 -19.79 22.13
CA ASP A 373 -8.46 -20.98 21.62
C ASP A 373 -9.46 -22.00 21.04
N ALA A 374 -10.56 -22.28 21.74
CA ALA A 374 -11.64 -23.13 21.22
C ALA A 374 -12.31 -22.55 19.95
N PHE A 375 -12.46 -21.22 19.87
CA PHE A 375 -12.96 -20.53 18.70
C PHE A 375 -11.97 -20.55 17.52
N ALA A 376 -10.66 -20.53 17.81
CA ALA A 376 -9.60 -20.65 16.81
C ALA A 376 -9.48 -22.09 16.26
N GLU A 377 -9.81 -23.11 17.05
CA GLU A 377 -9.80 -24.51 16.62
C GLU A 377 -11.00 -24.88 15.71
N THR A 378 -12.03 -24.03 15.63
CA THR A 378 -13.21 -24.22 14.76
C THR A 378 -13.14 -23.40 13.47
N ASP A 379 -14.02 -23.69 12.51
CA ASP A 379 -14.25 -22.85 11.31
C ASP A 379 -14.98 -21.52 11.65
N ALA A 380 -15.25 -21.26 12.93
CA ALA A 380 -15.92 -20.06 13.42
C ALA A 380 -15.14 -18.77 13.16
N ALA A 381 -13.80 -18.84 13.09
CA ALA A 381 -12.95 -17.71 12.71
C ALA A 381 -13.15 -17.28 11.25
N ALA A 382 -13.40 -18.22 10.33
CA ALA A 382 -13.71 -17.91 8.94
C ALA A 382 -15.10 -17.27 8.84
N LEU A 383 -16.09 -17.82 9.56
CA LEU A 383 -17.43 -17.23 9.65
C LEU A 383 -17.40 -15.81 10.22
N LEU A 384 -16.60 -15.54 11.25
CA LEU A 384 -16.44 -14.20 11.80
C LEU A 384 -15.75 -13.24 10.82
N ALA A 385 -14.72 -13.69 10.10
CA ALA A 385 -14.06 -12.90 9.07
C ALA A 385 -15.04 -12.52 7.94
N ASP A 386 -15.86 -13.46 7.50
CA ASP A 386 -16.91 -13.24 6.50
C ASP A 386 -17.96 -12.23 7.00
N LEU A 387 -18.39 -12.33 8.26
CA LEU A 387 -19.33 -11.38 8.87
C LEU A 387 -18.73 -9.98 8.98
N LEU A 388 -17.46 -9.86 9.37
CA LEU A 388 -16.74 -8.58 9.46
C LEU A 388 -16.56 -7.96 8.08
N GLU A 389 -16.11 -8.74 7.10
CA GLU A 389 -15.96 -8.27 5.72
C GLU A 389 -17.31 -7.80 5.16
N ARG A 390 -18.39 -8.55 5.41
CA ARG A 390 -19.75 -8.16 5.03
C ARG A 390 -20.17 -6.83 5.67
N ARG A 391 -19.91 -6.63 6.96
CA ARG A 391 -20.17 -5.35 7.65
C ARG A 391 -19.40 -4.21 7.02
N MET A 392 -18.11 -4.40 6.73
CA MET A 392 -17.27 -3.38 6.09
C MET A 392 -17.79 -3.02 4.69
N ARG A 393 -18.23 -4.00 3.92
CA ARG A 393 -18.80 -3.77 2.58
C ARG A 393 -20.13 -3.00 2.64
N TRP A 394 -21.01 -3.30 3.59
CA TRP A 394 -22.23 -2.52 3.81
C TRP A 394 -21.94 -1.10 4.30
N ALA A 395 -20.97 -0.91 5.20
CA ALA A 395 -20.54 0.42 5.64
C ALA A 395 -19.99 1.26 4.47
N ALA A 396 -19.26 0.63 3.55
CA ALA A 396 -18.78 1.30 2.34
C ALA A 396 -19.90 1.72 1.39
N ILE A 397 -20.96 0.89 1.23
CA ILE A 397 -22.16 1.28 0.48
C ILE A 397 -22.82 2.50 1.13
N ALA A 398 -22.95 2.51 2.46
CA ALA A 398 -23.52 3.64 3.19
C ALA A 398 -22.69 4.92 3.01
N GLU A 399 -21.36 4.85 3.18
CA GLU A 399 -20.44 5.99 2.95
C GLU A 399 -20.58 6.55 1.51
N LEU A 400 -20.65 5.67 0.51
CA LEU A 400 -20.82 6.10 -0.89
C LEU A 400 -22.19 6.75 -1.11
N ARG A 401 -23.26 6.20 -0.52
CA ARG A 401 -24.61 6.76 -0.63
C ARG A 401 -24.70 8.16 -0.01
N GLU A 402 -24.11 8.37 1.17
CA GLU A 402 -24.04 9.70 1.80
C GLU A 402 -23.34 10.72 0.89
N LEU A 403 -22.23 10.33 0.25
CA LEU A 403 -21.52 11.20 -0.68
C LEU A 403 -22.30 11.48 -1.98
N ILE A 404 -23.14 10.55 -2.43
CA ILE A 404 -24.02 10.77 -3.58
C ILE A 404 -25.17 11.71 -3.21
N ASP A 405 -25.65 11.61 -1.97
CA ASP A 405 -26.75 12.42 -1.44
C ASP A 405 -26.32 13.86 -1.14
N ASP A 406 -25.05 14.09 -0.80
CA ASP A 406 -24.50 15.44 -0.60
C ASP A 406 -24.34 16.20 -1.93
N PRO A 407 -25.11 17.29 -2.16
CA PRO A 407 -25.04 18.07 -3.40
C PRO A 407 -23.72 18.83 -3.59
N ARG A 408 -22.87 18.90 -2.55
CA ARG A 408 -21.53 19.54 -2.57
C ARG A 408 -20.40 18.53 -2.82
N SER A 409 -20.72 17.25 -2.87
CA SER A 409 -19.76 16.19 -3.12
C SER A 409 -19.08 16.39 -4.46
N ARG A 410 -17.76 16.16 -4.47
CA ARG A 410 -16.89 16.29 -5.64
C ARG A 410 -16.45 14.91 -6.10
N GLU A 411 -16.09 14.81 -7.37
CA GLU A 411 -15.56 13.59 -8.00
C GLU A 411 -14.45 12.92 -7.18
N ASN A 412 -13.46 13.70 -6.71
CA ASN A 412 -12.37 13.20 -5.86
C ASN A 412 -12.83 12.55 -4.53
N ALA A 413 -14.00 12.93 -4.00
CA ALA A 413 -14.55 12.28 -2.81
C ALA A 413 -15.10 10.89 -3.15
N LEU A 414 -15.85 10.79 -4.26
CA LEU A 414 -16.40 9.54 -4.78
C LEU A 414 -15.28 8.57 -5.19
N GLN A 415 -14.26 9.08 -5.89
CA GLN A 415 -13.07 8.31 -6.28
C GLN A 415 -12.36 7.69 -5.07
N ARG A 416 -12.13 8.46 -4.01
CA ARG A 416 -11.47 7.94 -2.79
C ARG A 416 -12.23 6.78 -2.14
N VAL A 417 -13.56 6.78 -2.19
CA VAL A 417 -14.36 5.65 -1.66
C VAL A 417 -14.27 4.45 -2.60
N LEU A 418 -14.42 4.66 -3.90
CA LEU A 418 -14.45 3.59 -4.91
C LEU A 418 -13.08 2.92 -5.10
N GLU A 419 -11.97 3.66 -5.03
CA GLU A 419 -10.61 3.10 -5.05
C GLU A 419 -10.34 2.13 -3.90
N ARG A 420 -10.97 2.39 -2.74
CA ARG A 420 -10.88 1.52 -1.56
C ARG A 420 -11.80 0.30 -1.67
N ASN A 421 -12.87 0.40 -2.46
CA ASN A 421 -13.97 -0.55 -2.52
C ASN A 421 -14.24 -1.05 -3.95
N THR A 422 -13.20 -1.45 -4.67
CA THR A 422 -13.31 -1.86 -6.09
C THR A 422 -14.16 -3.10 -6.33
N TRP A 423 -14.55 -3.82 -5.28
CA TRP A 423 -15.50 -4.94 -5.35
C TRP A 423 -16.89 -4.48 -5.83
N MET A 424 -17.24 -3.19 -5.68
CA MET A 424 -18.53 -2.63 -6.12
C MET A 424 -18.74 -2.72 -7.64
N PHE A 425 -17.68 -2.89 -8.43
CA PHE A 425 -17.76 -3.05 -9.89
C PHE A 425 -18.07 -4.49 -10.35
N GLY A 426 -18.31 -5.43 -9.43
CA GLY A 426 -18.88 -6.75 -9.76
C GLY A 426 -17.91 -7.78 -10.39
N GLY A 427 -16.60 -7.54 -10.37
CA GLY A 427 -15.59 -8.43 -10.94
C GLY A 427 -14.52 -8.91 -9.95
N PHE A 428 -13.91 -10.07 -10.24
CA PHE A 428 -12.68 -10.51 -9.57
C PHE A 428 -11.49 -9.76 -10.16
N TYR A 429 -10.99 -8.78 -9.41
CA TYR A 429 -9.86 -7.94 -9.84
C TYR A 429 -8.56 -8.33 -9.12
N ILE A 430 -7.49 -8.53 -9.90
CA ILE A 430 -6.14 -8.79 -9.42
C ILE A 430 -5.56 -7.51 -8.77
N GLY A 431 -4.68 -7.70 -7.77
CA GLY A 431 -4.25 -6.71 -6.77
C GLY A 431 -3.59 -5.41 -7.26
N LYS A 432 -3.28 -4.51 -6.31
CA LYS A 432 -3.04 -3.06 -6.53
C LYS A 432 -1.71 -2.72 -7.20
N SER A 433 -0.79 -3.67 -7.31
CA SER A 433 0.57 -3.47 -7.83
C SER A 433 0.63 -3.08 -9.32
N ALA A 434 -0.20 -3.71 -10.19
CA ALA A 434 -0.33 -3.32 -11.60
C ALA A 434 -1.10 -2.00 -11.74
N ARG A 435 -2.09 -1.77 -10.86
CA ARG A 435 -2.93 -0.56 -10.82
C ARG A 435 -2.07 0.69 -10.66
N ARG A 436 -1.15 0.72 -9.67
CA ARG A 436 -0.27 1.87 -9.41
C ARG A 436 0.62 2.24 -10.58
N LYS A 437 1.11 1.27 -11.36
CA LYS A 437 1.97 1.57 -12.51
C LYS A 437 1.19 2.08 -13.73
N LEU A 438 -0.06 1.64 -13.90
CA LEU A 438 -0.98 2.17 -14.92
C LEU A 438 -1.44 3.60 -14.58
N THR A 439 -1.80 3.88 -13.32
CA THR A 439 -2.14 5.25 -12.87
C THR A 439 -0.98 6.24 -13.03
N LEU A 440 0.26 5.74 -13.07
CA LEU A 440 1.48 6.55 -13.22
C LEU A 440 1.81 6.89 -14.68
N ARG A 441 1.18 6.22 -15.66
CA ARG A 441 1.40 6.45 -17.09
C ARG A 441 0.17 6.96 -17.83
N GLU A 442 -1.03 6.66 -17.34
CA GLU A 442 -2.29 7.04 -17.97
C GLU A 442 -3.27 7.63 -16.94
N GLN A 443 -4.02 8.65 -17.37
CA GLN A 443 -4.98 9.44 -16.58
C GLN A 443 -6.26 8.68 -16.21
N LEU A 444 -6.18 7.38 -15.92
CA LEU A 444 -7.34 6.58 -15.53
C LEU A 444 -7.63 6.73 -14.04
N ASP A 445 -8.87 7.06 -13.69
CA ASP A 445 -9.25 7.26 -12.28
C ASP A 445 -9.08 5.97 -11.46
N ILE A 446 -9.58 4.84 -11.97
CA ILE A 446 -9.41 3.54 -11.32
C ILE A 446 -9.05 2.46 -12.35
N PRO A 447 -7.77 2.12 -12.50
CA PRO A 447 -7.36 0.97 -13.31
C PRO A 447 -7.58 -0.32 -12.52
N LEU A 448 -8.31 -1.29 -13.10
CA LEU A 448 -8.58 -2.60 -12.53
C LEU A 448 -8.04 -3.68 -13.48
N ILE A 449 -7.49 -4.77 -12.94
CA ILE A 449 -7.02 -5.91 -13.76
C ILE A 449 -7.95 -7.08 -13.52
N ARG A 450 -8.57 -7.63 -14.55
CA ARG A 450 -9.47 -8.80 -14.43
C ARG A 450 -8.67 -10.08 -14.17
N ALA A 451 -9.36 -11.13 -13.73
CA ALA A 451 -8.76 -12.44 -13.48
C ALA A 451 -8.04 -13.04 -14.71
N ASP A 452 -8.45 -12.67 -15.93
CA ASP A 452 -7.82 -13.09 -17.18
C ASP A 452 -6.60 -12.23 -17.59
N GLY A 453 -6.21 -11.26 -16.75
CA GLY A 453 -5.09 -10.34 -17.01
C GLY A 453 -5.45 -9.13 -17.88
N SER A 454 -6.69 -9.01 -18.36
CA SER A 454 -7.13 -7.86 -19.15
C SER A 454 -7.33 -6.60 -18.31
N LEU A 455 -7.04 -5.44 -18.88
CA LEU A 455 -7.32 -4.14 -18.26
C LEU A 455 -8.82 -3.82 -18.26
N HIS A 456 -9.31 -3.34 -17.12
CA HIS A 456 -10.61 -2.71 -16.97
C HIS A 456 -10.41 -1.33 -16.35
N GLY A 457 -10.47 -0.27 -17.16
CA GLY A 457 -10.41 1.09 -16.63
C GLY A 457 -11.78 1.58 -16.17
N VAL A 458 -11.79 2.42 -15.14
CA VAL A 458 -12.99 3.14 -14.72
C VAL A 458 -12.70 4.63 -14.77
N GLU A 459 -13.58 5.38 -15.43
CA GLU A 459 -13.64 6.83 -15.43
C GLU A 459 -14.82 7.26 -14.56
N LEU A 460 -14.57 8.16 -13.62
CA LEU A 460 -15.57 8.65 -12.70
C LEU A 460 -15.94 10.08 -13.06
N LYS A 461 -17.23 10.38 -13.00
CA LYS A 461 -17.74 11.76 -13.05
C LYS A 461 -18.56 12.05 -11.80
N THR A 462 -18.94 13.31 -11.59
CA THR A 462 -19.78 13.68 -10.45
C THR A 462 -21.14 12.96 -10.48
N ALA A 463 -21.70 12.73 -9.28
CA ALA A 463 -23.04 12.18 -9.13
C ALA A 463 -24.14 13.19 -9.50
N ARG A 464 -23.86 14.49 -9.40
CA ARG A 464 -24.85 15.55 -9.64
C ARG A 464 -24.75 16.10 -11.06
N ILE A 465 -25.59 15.58 -11.96
CA ILE A 465 -25.67 16.04 -13.35
C ILE A 465 -27.15 16.23 -13.69
N LYS A 466 -27.51 17.48 -14.01
CA LYS A 466 -28.91 17.86 -14.25
C LYS A 466 -29.42 17.37 -15.60
N ASP A 467 -28.52 17.35 -16.57
CA ASP A 467 -28.70 16.97 -17.95
C ASP A 467 -28.11 15.59 -18.23
N LEU A 468 -28.15 14.65 -17.27
CA LEU A 468 -27.64 13.29 -17.48
C LEU A 468 -28.37 12.62 -18.67
N VAL A 469 -29.68 12.85 -18.76
CA VAL A 469 -30.49 12.61 -19.94
C VAL A 469 -31.28 13.87 -20.26
N VAL A 470 -31.53 14.10 -21.54
CA VAL A 470 -32.29 15.25 -22.03
C VAL A 470 -33.44 14.77 -22.91
N ARG A 471 -34.55 15.50 -22.86
CA ARG A 471 -35.70 15.24 -23.73
C ARG A 471 -35.44 15.90 -25.07
N HIS A 472 -35.47 15.12 -26.13
CA HIS A 472 -35.30 15.53 -27.51
C HIS A 472 -36.52 15.09 -28.32
N TYR A 473 -37.43 16.03 -28.57
CA TYR A 473 -38.81 15.73 -29.00
C TYR A 473 -39.50 14.77 -28.01
N ASP A 474 -40.13 13.70 -28.51
CA ASP A 474 -40.84 12.71 -27.69
C ASP A 474 -39.94 11.60 -27.13
N ARG A 475 -38.61 11.72 -27.27
CA ARG A 475 -37.66 10.69 -26.83
C ARG A 475 -36.63 11.25 -25.87
N LEU A 476 -36.11 10.39 -25.00
CA LEU A 476 -34.98 10.69 -24.15
C LEU A 476 -33.69 10.26 -24.85
N ILE A 477 -32.67 11.12 -24.75
CA ILE A 477 -31.31 10.83 -25.19
C ILE A 477 -30.34 11.10 -24.04
N VAL A 478 -29.15 10.50 -24.08
CA VAL A 478 -28.09 10.84 -23.13
C VAL A 478 -27.65 12.29 -23.33
N GLY A 479 -27.33 12.98 -22.25
CA GLY A 479 -26.91 14.38 -22.35
C GLY A 479 -25.44 14.57 -22.72
N PRO A 480 -25.01 15.84 -22.89
CA PRO A 480 -23.66 16.18 -23.34
C PRO A 480 -22.56 15.60 -22.46
N SER A 481 -22.72 15.68 -21.14
CA SER A 481 -21.75 15.18 -20.15
C SER A 481 -21.46 13.67 -20.30
N VAL A 482 -22.46 12.88 -20.74
CA VAL A 482 -22.29 11.44 -20.98
C VAL A 482 -21.45 11.20 -22.23
N ASN A 483 -21.75 11.90 -23.33
CA ASN A 483 -20.98 11.77 -24.57
C ASN A 483 -19.53 12.25 -24.39
N GLU A 484 -19.30 13.32 -23.63
CA GLU A 484 -17.96 13.82 -23.32
C GLU A 484 -17.15 12.78 -22.54
N ALA A 485 -17.72 12.19 -21.48
CA ALA A 485 -17.06 11.16 -20.69
C ALA A 485 -16.74 9.90 -21.53
N VAL A 486 -17.65 9.50 -22.42
CA VAL A 486 -17.42 8.38 -23.35
C VAL A 486 -16.32 8.70 -24.35
N GLY A 487 -16.30 9.91 -24.92
CA GLY A 487 -15.24 10.36 -25.81
C GLY A 487 -13.87 10.38 -25.14
N GLN A 488 -13.81 10.84 -23.89
CA GLN A 488 -12.58 10.80 -23.08
C GLN A 488 -12.07 9.36 -22.92
N VAL A 489 -12.96 8.43 -22.60
CA VAL A 489 -12.63 7.01 -22.42
C VAL A 489 -12.22 6.33 -23.72
N ILE A 490 -12.82 6.71 -24.85
CA ILE A 490 -12.41 6.22 -26.18
C ILE A 490 -10.97 6.67 -26.49
N ASN A 491 -10.62 7.91 -26.17
CA ASN A 491 -9.24 8.40 -26.35
C ASN A 491 -8.24 7.60 -25.49
N TYR A 492 -8.63 7.19 -24.28
CA TYR A 492 -7.79 6.30 -23.47
C TYR A 492 -7.63 4.92 -24.09
N LEU A 493 -8.70 4.33 -24.63
CA LEU A 493 -8.62 3.05 -25.32
C LEU A 493 -7.70 3.10 -26.55
N ASP A 494 -7.79 4.17 -27.34
CA ASP A 494 -6.88 4.40 -28.47
C ASP A 494 -5.42 4.48 -28.00
N HIS A 495 -5.14 5.22 -26.92
CA HIS A 495 -3.81 5.31 -26.36
C HIS A 495 -3.26 3.95 -25.87
N LEU A 496 -4.10 3.20 -25.16
CA LEU A 496 -3.82 1.85 -24.68
C LEU A 496 -3.48 0.89 -25.82
N ASP A 497 -4.25 0.94 -26.90
CA ASP A 497 -4.05 0.10 -28.09
C ASP A 497 -2.72 0.46 -28.79
N GLN A 498 -2.41 1.76 -28.90
CA GLN A 498 -1.14 2.22 -29.49
C GLN A 498 0.10 1.84 -28.67
N GLN A 499 -0.03 1.73 -27.35
CA GLN A 499 1.08 1.39 -26.44
C GLN A 499 1.10 -0.08 -25.98
N GLN A 500 0.28 -0.93 -26.58
CA GLN A 500 0.05 -2.31 -26.15
C GLN A 500 1.34 -3.11 -25.89
N ALA A 501 2.31 -3.06 -26.82
CA ALA A 501 3.56 -3.83 -26.70
C ALA A 501 4.41 -3.37 -25.49
N ILE A 502 4.40 -2.06 -25.20
CA ILE A 502 5.13 -1.46 -24.08
C ILE A 502 4.43 -1.83 -22.77
N ILE A 503 3.10 -1.70 -22.70
CA ILE A 503 2.33 -1.99 -21.49
C ILE A 503 2.41 -3.47 -21.14
N GLN A 504 2.29 -4.36 -22.13
CA GLN A 504 2.43 -5.80 -21.91
C GLN A 504 3.82 -6.18 -21.39
N SER A 505 4.89 -5.56 -21.92
CA SER A 505 6.27 -5.85 -21.49
C SER A 505 6.60 -5.27 -20.11
N ASP A 506 6.10 -4.08 -19.79
CA ASP A 506 6.43 -3.38 -18.54
C ASP A 506 5.56 -3.81 -17.36
N LEU A 507 4.29 -4.10 -17.63
CA LEU A 507 3.25 -4.26 -16.62
C LEU A 507 2.62 -5.66 -16.61
N GLU A 508 2.92 -6.50 -17.61
CA GLU A 508 2.29 -7.82 -17.80
C GLU A 508 0.75 -7.73 -17.89
N VAL A 509 0.24 -6.60 -18.39
CA VAL A 509 -1.20 -6.33 -18.54
C VAL A 509 -1.59 -6.43 -20.01
N ASP A 510 -2.68 -7.14 -20.30
CA ASP A 510 -3.22 -7.22 -21.67
C ASP A 510 -4.20 -6.07 -21.94
N CYS A 511 -3.78 -5.14 -22.79
CA CYS A 511 -4.58 -4.00 -23.21
C CYS A 511 -5.43 -4.27 -24.46
N ARG A 512 -5.18 -5.35 -25.22
CA ARG A 512 -5.98 -5.69 -26.44
C ARG A 512 -7.45 -5.92 -26.12
N ARG A 513 -7.71 -6.43 -24.91
CA ARG A 513 -9.05 -6.68 -24.37
C ARG A 513 -9.45 -5.63 -23.34
N ALA A 514 -8.79 -4.47 -23.35
CA ALA A 514 -9.12 -3.39 -22.44
C ALA A 514 -10.57 -2.96 -22.66
N ALA A 515 -11.30 -2.82 -21.56
CA ALA A 515 -12.66 -2.30 -21.56
C ALA A 515 -12.80 -1.27 -20.44
N MET A 516 -13.78 -0.38 -20.57
CA MET A 516 -13.87 0.79 -19.75
C MET A 516 -15.28 0.97 -19.21
N THR A 517 -15.39 1.42 -17.96
CA THR A 517 -16.66 1.80 -17.36
C THR A 517 -16.66 3.27 -17.02
N VAL A 518 -17.66 4.01 -17.49
CA VAL A 518 -17.94 5.37 -17.08
C VAL A 518 -19.01 5.31 -15.98
N VAL A 519 -18.68 5.79 -14.78
CA VAL A 519 -19.67 5.99 -13.71
C VAL A 519 -20.03 7.46 -13.64
N ILE A 520 -21.27 7.80 -14.00
CA ILE A 520 -21.68 9.18 -14.20
C ILE A 520 -23.11 9.43 -13.75
N GLY A 521 -23.28 10.48 -12.93
CA GLY A 521 -24.58 10.99 -12.53
C GLY A 521 -25.44 10.03 -11.69
N HIS A 522 -26.53 10.56 -11.17
CA HIS A 522 -27.54 9.80 -10.43
C HIS A 522 -28.94 10.29 -10.87
N PRO A 523 -29.90 9.38 -11.15
CA PRO A 523 -31.21 9.75 -11.71
C PRO A 523 -31.97 10.82 -10.91
N ARG A 524 -31.80 10.85 -9.59
CA ARG A 524 -32.43 11.85 -8.71
C ARG A 524 -32.12 13.31 -9.05
N TYR A 525 -31.01 13.57 -9.74
CA TYR A 525 -30.58 14.93 -10.05
C TYR A 525 -31.03 15.39 -11.43
N VAL A 526 -31.67 14.51 -12.22
CA VAL A 526 -32.12 14.81 -13.58
C VAL A 526 -33.25 15.84 -13.56
N ALA A 527 -33.08 16.91 -14.34
CA ALA A 527 -33.99 18.05 -14.33
C ALA A 527 -35.13 17.95 -15.35
N CYS A 528 -35.05 17.05 -16.34
CA CYS A 528 -36.03 16.95 -17.44
C CYS A 528 -37.31 16.15 -17.10
N GLY A 529 -37.52 15.83 -15.82
CA GLY A 529 -38.70 15.11 -15.33
C GLY A 529 -38.71 13.61 -15.63
N ALA A 530 -37.63 13.04 -16.16
CA ALA A 530 -37.52 11.61 -16.41
C ALA A 530 -37.47 10.82 -15.10
N SER A 531 -38.23 9.73 -15.03
CA SER A 531 -38.17 8.76 -13.93
C SER A 531 -36.84 7.99 -13.92
N ALA A 532 -36.49 7.39 -12.79
CA ALA A 532 -35.27 6.59 -12.69
C ALA A 532 -35.25 5.40 -13.66
N ALA A 533 -36.42 4.83 -13.97
CA ALA A 533 -36.56 3.74 -14.94
C ALA A 533 -36.30 4.22 -16.37
N GLU A 534 -36.84 5.39 -16.75
CA GLU A 534 -36.58 6.00 -18.07
C GLU A 534 -35.11 6.37 -18.25
N VAL A 535 -34.45 6.90 -17.21
CA VAL A 535 -33.00 7.18 -17.22
C VAL A 535 -32.21 5.88 -17.44
N ALA A 536 -32.52 4.83 -16.69
CA ALA A 536 -31.85 3.54 -16.80
C ALA A 536 -32.05 2.92 -18.19
N GLU A 537 -33.26 2.99 -18.76
CA GLU A 537 -33.55 2.49 -20.10
C GLU A 537 -32.84 3.29 -21.20
N THR A 538 -32.75 4.62 -21.04
CA THR A 538 -32.00 5.48 -21.97
C THR A 538 -30.52 5.13 -21.97
N ILE A 539 -29.91 4.94 -20.80
CA ILE A 539 -28.49 4.56 -20.68
C ILE A 539 -28.27 3.12 -21.17
N ARG A 540 -29.20 2.20 -20.91
CA ARG A 540 -29.16 0.83 -21.44
C ARG A 540 -29.18 0.83 -22.96
N SER A 541 -30.11 1.57 -23.57
CA SER A 541 -30.19 1.76 -25.02
C SER A 541 -28.91 2.35 -25.57
N TYR A 542 -28.32 3.34 -24.89
CA TYR A 542 -27.05 3.93 -25.27
C TYR A 542 -25.89 2.91 -25.21
N ASN A 543 -25.82 2.06 -24.19
CA ASN A 543 -24.80 1.02 -24.11
C ASN A 543 -24.87 -0.03 -25.23
N THR A 544 -26.02 -0.24 -25.88
CA THR A 544 -26.17 -1.29 -26.91
C THR A 544 -25.23 -1.15 -28.11
N HIS A 545 -24.74 0.07 -28.39
CA HIS A 545 -23.82 0.33 -29.50
C HIS A 545 -22.38 0.57 -29.04
N LEU A 546 -22.08 0.44 -27.74
CA LEU A 546 -20.74 0.59 -27.18
C LEU A 546 -20.10 -0.80 -26.95
N THR A 547 -19.05 -1.13 -27.72
CA THR A 547 -18.45 -2.49 -27.67
C THR A 547 -17.45 -2.68 -26.53
N ARG A 548 -16.67 -1.65 -26.18
CA ARG A 548 -15.61 -1.68 -25.15
C ARG A 548 -15.83 -0.70 -24.00
N VAL A 549 -16.93 0.05 -24.04
CA VAL A 549 -17.28 1.08 -23.06
C VAL A 549 -18.64 0.75 -22.48
N GLN A 550 -18.78 0.89 -21.17
CA GLN A 550 -20.05 0.75 -20.47
C GLN A 550 -20.30 2.02 -19.66
N VAL A 551 -21.45 2.66 -19.87
CA VAL A 551 -21.92 3.77 -19.05
C VAL A 551 -22.87 3.24 -17.98
N MET A 552 -22.69 3.66 -16.74
CA MET A 552 -23.62 3.35 -15.66
C MET A 552 -23.76 4.53 -14.70
N THR A 553 -24.89 4.62 -14.01
CA THR A 553 -25.09 5.63 -12.98
C THR A 553 -24.56 5.17 -11.63
N TYR A 554 -24.38 6.12 -10.70
CA TYR A 554 -24.10 5.77 -9.30
C TYR A 554 -25.24 4.95 -8.66
N LYS A 555 -26.48 5.10 -9.15
CA LYS A 555 -27.59 4.27 -8.72
C LYS A 555 -27.37 2.82 -9.16
N ASP A 556 -27.04 2.60 -10.43
CA ASP A 556 -26.78 1.25 -10.97
C ASP A 556 -25.61 0.57 -10.25
N LEU A 557 -24.59 1.34 -9.86
CA LEU A 557 -23.43 0.85 -9.13
C LEU A 557 -23.81 0.41 -7.71
N LEU A 558 -24.54 1.26 -6.96
CA LEU A 558 -25.05 0.92 -5.62
C LEU A 558 -25.97 -0.30 -5.68
N ASP A 559 -26.97 -0.27 -6.57
CA ASP A 559 -27.93 -1.36 -6.73
C ASP A 559 -27.21 -2.69 -7.04
N SER A 560 -26.17 -2.67 -7.89
CA SER A 560 -25.42 -3.87 -8.25
C SER A 560 -24.54 -4.37 -7.11
N ALA A 561 -23.90 -3.46 -6.37
CA ALA A 561 -23.11 -3.80 -5.18
C ALA A 561 -24.01 -4.41 -4.07
N GLU A 562 -25.20 -3.84 -3.85
CA GLU A 562 -26.17 -4.32 -2.89
C GLU A 562 -26.69 -5.72 -3.25
N ARG A 563 -27.09 -5.92 -4.51
CA ARG A 563 -27.50 -7.24 -5.01
C ARG A 563 -26.38 -8.27 -4.85
N ALA A 564 -25.14 -7.91 -5.14
CA ALA A 564 -24.00 -8.82 -4.97
C ALA A 564 -23.82 -9.25 -3.50
N LEU A 565 -24.01 -8.33 -2.55
CA LEU A 565 -23.97 -8.66 -1.13
C LEU A 565 -25.18 -9.48 -0.65
N GLN A 566 -26.35 -9.29 -1.25
CA GLN A 566 -27.55 -10.08 -0.95
C GLN A 566 -27.44 -11.50 -1.50
N LEU A 567 -26.93 -11.67 -2.72
CA LEU A 567 -26.70 -12.98 -3.33
C LEU A 567 -25.64 -13.79 -2.56
N ALA A 568 -24.62 -13.12 -2.01
CA ALA A 568 -23.64 -13.76 -1.13
C ALA A 568 -24.18 -14.13 0.27
N GLN A 569 -25.45 -13.84 0.57
CA GLN A 569 -26.14 -14.24 1.80
C GLN A 569 -27.05 -15.47 1.62
N ALA A 570 -27.41 -15.80 0.38
CA ALA A 570 -28.16 -17.01 0.02
C ALA A 570 -27.19 -18.17 -0.18
#